data_AF-A0AA38K7V5-F1
#
_entry.id   AF-A0AA38K7V5-F1
#
_cell.length_a   1.000
_cell.length_b   1.000
_cell.length_c   1.000
_cell.angle_alpha   90.00
_cell.angle_beta   90.00
_cell.angle_gamma   90.00
#
_symmetry.space_group_name_H-M   'P 1'
#
loop_
_entity.id
_entity.type
_entity.pdbx_description
1 polymer ?
#
loop_
_entity_poly.entity_id
_entity_poly.type
_entity_poly.pdbx_seq_one_letter_code
_entity_poly.pdbx_strand_id
1 'polypeptide(L)'
;MVTRNCFLDMTHHERINHFEDYRPVADTVASNYENYNGPGPGNDSSFLLFFGFNWRKSQWNRSVVTNMLPVIIHKKGEVGLQGEVDEQAIAALLWDYIKQAQESWQRRNPRITQEGDRVETLSEARVRADTQALQRSMKVRRNSRKLTKFNKCISGIERMLQQPSLTAQDRARWTIAQGVVMKLGKDGQSTDETD
;
A
#
# COMPACT_ATOMS: atom_id res chain seq x y z
N MET A 1 -14.53 3.82 -0.32
CA MET A 1 -13.97 5.10 -0.83
C MET A 1 -14.08 6.21 0.21
N VAL A 2 -15.26 6.46 0.80
CA VAL A 2 -15.49 7.50 1.85
C VAL A 2 -14.54 7.38 3.05
N THR A 3 -14.47 6.22 3.72
CA THR A 3 -13.65 6.01 4.92
C THR A 3 -12.18 6.38 4.70
N ARG A 4 -11.62 6.02 3.54
CA ARG A 4 -10.24 6.34 3.18
C ARG A 4 -10.03 7.83 2.98
N ASN A 5 -10.93 8.50 2.28
CA ASN A 5 -10.83 9.94 2.03
C ASN A 5 -10.93 10.72 3.35
N CYS A 6 -11.88 10.37 4.21
CA CYS A 6 -11.97 11.00 5.54
C CYS A 6 -10.69 10.82 6.36
N PHE A 7 -10.10 9.61 6.38
CA PHE A 7 -8.83 9.38 7.07
C PHE A 7 -7.72 10.29 6.54
N LEU A 8 -7.63 10.42 5.21
CA LEU A 8 -6.65 11.26 4.53
C LEU A 8 -6.87 12.75 4.83
N ASP A 9 -8.11 13.23 4.80
CA ASP A 9 -8.46 14.61 5.14
C ASP A 9 -8.11 14.93 6.60
N MET A 10 -8.49 14.05 7.54
CA MET A 10 -8.23 14.21 8.98
C MET A 10 -6.75 14.15 9.33
N THR A 11 -5.95 13.41 8.57
CA THR A 11 -4.50 13.33 8.77
C THR A 11 -3.72 14.32 7.91
N HIS A 12 -4.40 15.10 7.05
CA HIS A 12 -3.82 16.07 6.12
C HIS A 12 -2.85 15.47 5.09
N HIS A 13 -3.19 14.31 4.52
CA HIS A 13 -2.38 13.65 3.47
C HIS A 13 -3.20 13.33 2.24
N GLU A 14 -2.60 13.41 1.06
CA GLU A 14 -3.31 13.09 -0.19
C GLU A 14 -3.41 11.59 -0.47
N ARG A 15 -2.48 10.79 0.07
CA ARG A 15 -2.35 9.37 -0.25
C ARG A 15 -1.93 8.55 0.96
N ILE A 16 -2.56 7.39 1.11
CA ILE A 16 -2.33 6.49 2.26
C ILE A 16 -0.88 6.00 2.37
N ASN A 17 -0.19 5.93 1.23
CA ASN A 17 1.17 5.42 1.15
C ASN A 17 2.23 6.52 1.17
N HIS A 18 1.84 7.77 1.43
CA HIS A 18 2.71 8.94 1.41
C HIS A 18 2.69 9.63 2.78
N PHE A 19 3.29 9.00 3.79
CA PHE A 19 3.43 9.50 5.17
C PHE A 19 4.90 9.65 5.55
N GLU A 20 5.81 9.71 4.57
CA GLU A 20 7.25 9.75 4.82
C GLU A 20 7.72 11.02 5.55
N ASP A 21 6.96 12.11 5.43
CA ASP A 21 7.18 13.41 6.10
C ASP A 21 6.21 13.65 7.27
N TYR A 22 5.37 12.65 7.59
CA TYR A 22 4.44 12.72 8.70
C TYR A 22 5.17 12.95 10.02
N ARG A 23 4.63 13.87 10.83
CA ARG A 23 5.12 14.16 12.18
C ARG A 23 4.17 13.53 13.18
N PRO A 24 4.40 12.29 13.63
CA PRO A 24 3.58 11.67 14.66
C PRO A 24 3.72 12.42 15.98
N VAL A 25 2.77 12.21 16.88
CA VAL A 25 2.90 12.69 18.26
C VAL A 25 4.17 12.12 18.90
N ALA A 26 4.84 12.92 19.73
CA ALA A 26 6.04 12.50 20.43
C ALA A 26 5.77 11.34 21.39
N ASP A 27 6.75 10.42 21.50
CA ASP A 27 6.69 9.26 22.41
C ASP A 27 6.40 9.66 23.86
N THR A 28 6.95 10.78 24.32
CA THR A 28 6.72 11.30 25.68
C THR A 28 5.27 11.72 25.91
N VAL A 29 4.62 12.33 24.91
CA VAL A 29 3.22 12.74 25.00
C VAL A 29 2.30 11.53 25.00
N ALA A 30 2.52 10.59 24.06
CA ALA A 30 1.76 9.34 24.02
C ALA A 30 1.92 8.52 25.31
N SER A 31 3.14 8.47 25.87
CA SER A 31 3.44 7.79 27.13
C SER A 31 2.81 8.49 28.34
N ASN A 32 2.82 9.82 28.39
CA ASN A 32 2.16 10.56 29.47
C ASN A 32 0.66 10.29 29.48
N TYR A 33 0.02 10.24 28.30
CA TYR A 33 -1.40 9.89 28.20
C TYR A 33 -1.68 8.45 28.64
N GLU A 34 -0.88 7.48 28.20
CA GLU A 34 -0.99 6.07 28.61
C GLU A 34 -0.93 5.89 30.14
N ASN A 35 -0.13 6.74 30.82
CA ASN A 35 0.05 6.73 32.26
C ASN A 35 -0.87 7.72 33.02
N TYR A 36 -1.89 8.28 32.36
CA TYR A 36 -2.83 9.26 32.94
C TYR A 36 -2.18 10.55 33.48
N ASN A 37 -0.97 10.87 33.01
CA ASN A 37 -0.17 12.03 33.42
C ASN A 37 -0.20 13.19 32.41
N GLY A 38 -1.05 13.09 31.37
CA GLY A 38 -1.17 14.10 30.33
C GLY A 38 -2.50 14.04 29.59
N PRO A 39 -2.83 15.08 28.81
CA PRO A 39 -4.06 15.10 28.03
C PRO A 39 -4.01 14.04 26.93
N GLY A 40 -5.17 13.50 26.59
CA GLY A 40 -5.35 12.65 25.41
C GLY A 40 -5.46 13.47 24.12
N PRO A 41 -5.63 12.79 22.98
CA PRO A 41 -5.82 13.46 21.70
C PRO A 41 -7.12 14.27 21.70
N GLY A 42 -7.00 15.59 21.55
CA GLY A 42 -8.13 16.53 21.49
C GLY A 42 -7.73 17.85 20.83
N ASN A 43 -8.70 18.67 20.45
CA ASN A 43 -8.51 19.92 19.69
C ASN A 43 -7.62 19.67 18.46
N ASP A 44 -6.50 20.38 18.35
CA ASP A 44 -5.56 20.29 17.22
C ASP A 44 -4.87 18.92 17.09
N SER A 45 -4.87 18.09 18.14
CA SER A 45 -4.26 16.76 18.12
C SER A 45 -5.27 15.62 18.02
N SER A 46 -6.55 15.92 17.76
CA SER A 46 -7.65 14.94 17.76
C SER A 46 -7.43 13.77 16.80
N PHE A 47 -6.73 14.03 15.68
CA PHE A 47 -6.44 13.06 14.62
C PHE A 47 -4.93 12.77 14.44
N LEU A 48 -4.10 13.30 15.33
CA LEU A 48 -2.64 13.13 15.27
C LEU A 48 -2.26 11.72 15.73
N LEU A 49 -1.64 10.93 14.85
CA LEU A 49 -1.28 9.54 15.11
C LEU A 49 0.05 9.42 15.86
N PHE A 50 0.18 8.33 16.60
CA PHE A 50 1.43 7.88 17.20
C PHE A 50 2.01 6.72 16.37
N PHE A 51 3.30 6.78 16.01
CA PHE A 51 3.97 5.74 15.21
C PHE A 51 5.18 5.08 15.92
N GLY A 52 5.41 5.40 17.19
CA GLY A 52 6.49 4.83 17.99
C GLY A 52 6.27 3.37 18.39
N PHE A 53 6.99 2.93 19.42
CA PHE A 53 6.93 1.54 19.88
C PHE A 53 5.51 1.15 20.31
N ASN A 54 5.06 -0.05 19.93
CA ASN A 54 3.71 -0.54 20.22
C ASN A 54 2.56 0.39 19.76
N TRP A 55 2.77 1.20 18.70
CA TRP A 55 1.76 2.13 18.18
C TRP A 55 0.36 1.52 18.05
N ARG A 56 0.25 0.27 17.59
CA ARG A 56 -1.03 -0.42 17.39
C ARG A 56 -1.78 -0.70 18.70
N LYS A 57 -1.05 -0.86 19.80
CA LYS A 57 -1.63 -1.14 21.12
C LYS A 57 -1.83 0.12 21.97
N SER A 58 -1.15 1.22 21.63
CA SER A 58 -1.19 2.47 22.39
C SER A 58 -2.62 2.98 22.63
N GLN A 59 -2.87 3.47 23.85
CA GLN A 59 -4.11 4.17 24.19
C GLN A 59 -4.29 5.42 23.32
N TRP A 60 -3.20 6.12 22.99
CA TRP A 60 -3.25 7.28 22.11
C TRP A 60 -3.95 6.98 20.79
N ASN A 61 -3.48 5.98 20.03
CA ASN A 61 -4.09 5.65 18.74
C ASN A 61 -5.49 5.06 18.88
N ARG A 62 -5.80 4.35 19.98
CA ARG A 62 -7.17 3.90 20.24
C ARG A 62 -8.10 5.10 20.36
N SER A 63 -7.71 6.12 21.12
CA SER A 63 -8.49 7.36 21.28
C SER A 63 -8.60 8.14 19.96
N VAL A 64 -7.53 8.21 19.16
CA VAL A 64 -7.59 8.80 17.81
C VAL A 64 -8.60 8.06 16.92
N VAL A 65 -8.60 6.72 16.91
CA VAL A 65 -9.59 5.93 16.16
C VAL A 65 -11.01 6.23 16.65
N THR A 66 -11.23 6.30 17.96
CA THR A 66 -12.51 6.70 18.55
C THR A 66 -12.95 8.09 18.09
N ASN A 67 -12.02 9.05 17.99
CA ASN A 67 -12.30 10.40 17.48
C ASN A 67 -12.67 10.40 15.99
N MET A 68 -12.05 9.52 15.18
CA MET A 68 -12.28 9.44 13.72
C MET A 68 -13.62 8.80 13.35
N LEU A 69 -14.10 7.83 14.15
CA LEU A 69 -15.33 7.09 13.89
C LEU A 69 -16.56 7.99 13.63
N PRO A 70 -16.95 8.92 14.53
CA PRO A 70 -18.15 9.74 14.33
C PRO A 70 -18.07 10.60 13.08
N VAL A 71 -16.89 11.12 12.72
CA VAL A 71 -16.67 11.91 11.50
C VAL A 71 -16.97 11.07 10.26
N ILE A 72 -16.47 9.84 10.22
CA ILE A 72 -16.66 8.92 9.09
C ILE A 72 -18.11 8.45 8.99
N ILE A 73 -18.75 8.13 10.11
CA ILE A 73 -20.15 7.72 10.17
C ILE A 73 -21.03 8.85 9.63
N HIS A 74 -20.80 10.09 10.11
CA HIS A 74 -21.52 11.26 9.63
C HIS A 74 -21.34 11.46 8.12
N LYS A 75 -20.10 11.41 7.61
CA LYS A 75 -19.82 11.57 6.18
C LYS A 75 -20.47 10.48 5.32
N LYS A 76 -20.49 9.23 5.79
CA LYS A 76 -21.19 8.12 5.11
C LYS A 76 -22.69 8.38 5.02
N GLY A 77 -23.29 8.94 6.08
CA GLY A 77 -24.69 9.36 6.09
C GLY A 77 -24.99 10.44 5.04
N GLU A 78 -24.13 11.45 4.92
CA GLU A 78 -24.30 12.54 3.93
C GLU A 78 -24.32 12.05 2.47
N VAL A 79 -23.49 11.04 2.15
CA VAL A 79 -23.40 10.52 0.77
C VAL A 79 -24.46 9.46 0.44
N GLY A 80 -25.45 9.26 1.31
CA GLY A 80 -26.55 8.34 1.05
C GLY A 80 -26.16 6.86 1.08
N LEU A 81 -25.03 6.50 1.70
CA LEU A 81 -24.68 5.11 1.98
C LEU A 81 -25.53 4.63 3.17
N GLN A 82 -26.83 4.46 2.93
CA GLN A 82 -27.79 4.01 3.92
C GLN A 82 -27.70 2.48 4.07
N GLY A 83 -27.28 2.06 5.26
CA GLY A 83 -27.16 0.69 5.72
C GLY A 83 -26.66 0.71 7.15
N GLU A 84 -26.85 -0.36 7.91
CA GLU A 84 -26.30 -0.46 9.26
C GLU A 84 -24.78 -0.29 9.18
N VAL A 85 -24.28 0.82 9.72
CA VAL A 85 -22.86 1.14 9.65
C VAL A 85 -22.17 0.33 10.74
N ASP A 86 -21.55 -0.78 10.35
CA ASP A 86 -20.72 -1.55 11.25
C ASP A 86 -19.48 -0.72 11.65
N GLU A 87 -19.54 -0.16 12.86
CA GLU A 87 -18.45 0.60 13.46
C GLU A 87 -17.18 -0.23 13.60
N GLN A 88 -17.30 -1.53 13.86
CA GLN A 88 -16.15 -2.43 13.98
C GLN A 88 -15.46 -2.59 12.63
N ALA A 89 -16.22 -2.71 11.54
CA ALA A 89 -15.67 -2.74 10.19
C ALA A 89 -14.95 -1.43 9.83
N ILE A 90 -15.49 -0.27 10.21
CA ILE A 90 -14.81 1.03 10.01
C ILE A 90 -13.53 1.09 10.84
N ALA A 91 -13.57 0.69 12.11
CA ALA A 91 -12.40 0.67 12.97
C ALA A 91 -11.32 -0.26 12.42
N ALA A 92 -11.69 -1.43 11.89
CA ALA A 92 -10.75 -2.36 11.26
C ALA A 92 -10.08 -1.74 10.02
N LEU A 93 -10.84 -1.03 9.17
CA LEU A 93 -10.29 -0.28 8.03
C LEU A 93 -9.35 0.84 8.49
N LEU A 94 -9.71 1.59 9.53
CA LEU A 94 -8.84 2.62 10.10
C LEU A 94 -7.52 2.02 10.60
N TRP A 95 -7.55 0.88 11.28
CA TRP A 95 -6.33 0.22 11.72
C TRP A 95 -5.44 -0.23 10.55
N ASP A 96 -6.03 -0.70 9.46
CA ASP A 96 -5.27 -1.03 8.24
C ASP A 96 -4.64 0.22 7.60
N TYR A 97 -5.37 1.33 7.57
CA TYR A 97 -4.87 2.62 7.07
C TYR A 97 -3.73 3.18 7.93
N ILE A 98 -3.88 3.15 9.26
CA ILE A 98 -2.82 3.55 10.20
C ILE A 98 -1.60 2.66 9.99
N LYS A 99 -1.77 1.35 9.78
CA LYS A 99 -0.67 0.44 9.47
C LYS A 99 0.06 0.85 8.19
N GLN A 100 -0.66 1.10 7.09
CA GLN A 100 -0.06 1.52 5.81
C GLN A 100 0.68 2.86 5.94
N ALA A 101 0.08 3.83 6.65
CA ALA A 101 0.70 5.12 6.95
C ALA A 101 1.99 4.95 7.78
N GLN A 102 1.94 4.11 8.81
CA GLN A 102 3.08 3.81 9.67
C GLN A 102 4.21 3.11 8.91
N GLU A 103 3.89 2.15 8.04
CA GLU A 103 4.85 1.48 7.17
C GLU A 103 5.48 2.45 6.16
N SER A 104 4.72 3.41 5.63
CA SER A 104 5.25 4.48 4.76
C SER A 104 6.19 5.38 5.53
N TRP A 105 5.77 5.87 6.69
CA TRP A 105 6.59 6.68 7.59
C TRP A 105 7.91 5.97 7.94
N GLN A 106 7.86 4.69 8.34
CA GLN A 106 9.06 3.92 8.68
C GLN A 106 10.08 3.80 7.54
N ARG A 107 9.67 3.90 6.27
CA ARG A 107 10.61 3.77 5.14
C ARG A 107 11.69 4.84 5.20
N ARG A 108 11.36 6.08 5.58
CA ARG A 108 12.31 7.20 5.66
C ARG A 108 12.85 7.46 7.06
N ASN A 109 12.43 6.69 8.05
CA ASN A 109 12.97 6.81 9.39
C ASN A 109 14.23 5.96 9.58
N PRO A 110 15.19 6.45 10.39
CA PRO A 110 16.31 5.68 10.88
C PRO A 110 15.90 4.34 11.46
N ARG A 111 16.73 3.33 11.21
CA ARG A 111 16.62 2.00 11.82
C ARG A 111 18.00 1.50 12.22
N ILE A 112 18.03 0.50 13.08
CA ILE A 112 19.26 -0.23 13.38
C ILE A 112 19.74 -0.91 12.09
N THR A 113 21.03 -0.76 11.77
CA THR A 113 21.65 -1.38 10.60
C THR A 113 21.60 -2.90 10.71
N GLN A 114 21.79 -3.60 9.59
CA GLN A 114 21.80 -5.07 9.58
C GLN A 114 22.90 -5.66 10.47
N GLU A 115 23.96 -4.90 10.69
CA GLU A 115 25.09 -5.24 11.59
C GLU A 115 24.73 -5.09 13.07
N GLY A 116 23.58 -4.51 13.42
CA GLY A 116 23.08 -4.42 14.79
C GLY A 116 23.68 -3.30 15.65
N ASP A 117 24.87 -2.80 15.29
CA ASP A 117 25.67 -1.95 16.17
C ASP A 117 25.47 -0.44 15.97
N ARG A 118 24.73 -0.04 14.93
CA ARG A 118 24.59 1.37 14.54
C ARG A 118 23.18 1.71 14.13
N VAL A 119 22.72 2.92 14.48
CA VAL A 119 21.47 3.49 13.96
C VAL A 119 21.79 4.30 12.69
N GLU A 120 21.01 4.10 11.62
CA GLU A 120 21.09 4.89 10.40
C GLU A 120 20.93 6.40 10.71
N THR A 121 21.64 7.26 10.00
CA THR A 121 21.33 8.69 9.97
C THR A 121 20.06 8.95 9.15
N LEU A 122 19.43 10.12 9.33
CA LEU A 122 18.30 10.53 8.49
C LEU A 122 18.65 10.56 6.99
N SER A 123 19.88 10.93 6.65
CA SER A 123 20.35 10.92 5.26
C SER A 123 20.41 9.50 4.68
N GLU A 124 20.98 8.55 5.43
CA GLU A 124 21.05 7.15 5.02
C GLU A 124 19.66 6.53 4.86
N ALA A 125 18.73 6.83 5.78
CA ALA A 125 17.35 6.36 5.70
C ALA A 125 16.64 6.88 4.43
N ARG A 126 16.88 8.14 4.05
CA ARG A 126 16.36 8.73 2.80
C ARG A 126 16.94 8.03 1.57
N VAL A 127 18.27 7.89 1.49
CA VAL A 127 18.94 7.20 0.38
C VAL A 127 18.42 5.77 0.22
N ARG A 128 18.23 5.05 1.33
CA ARG A 128 17.64 3.71 1.33
C ARG A 128 16.22 3.72 0.79
N ALA A 129 15.36 4.61 1.26
CA ALA A 129 13.97 4.71 0.80
C ALA A 129 13.90 5.00 -0.71
N ASP A 130 14.72 5.93 -1.19
CA ASP A 130 14.75 6.34 -2.60
C ASP A 130 15.27 5.21 -3.48
N THR A 131 16.31 4.50 -3.04
CA THR A 131 16.84 3.31 -3.74
C THR A 131 15.78 2.22 -3.85
N GLN A 132 15.05 1.93 -2.75
CA GLN A 132 13.97 0.95 -2.77
C GLN A 132 12.81 1.39 -3.66
N ALA A 133 12.44 2.68 -3.66
CA ALA A 133 11.41 3.22 -4.53
C ALA A 133 11.79 3.05 -6.01
N LEU A 134 13.04 3.35 -6.37
CA LEU A 134 13.56 3.16 -7.71
C LEU A 134 13.52 1.68 -8.13
N GLN A 135 14.01 0.78 -7.27
CA GLN A 135 13.96 -0.67 -7.54
C GLN A 135 12.53 -1.18 -7.71
N ARG A 136 11.59 -0.73 -6.88
CA ARG A 136 10.17 -1.06 -7.01
C ARG A 136 9.60 -0.57 -8.34
N SER A 137 9.88 0.68 -8.72
CA SER A 137 9.44 1.26 -10.00
C SER A 137 9.96 0.44 -11.19
N MET A 138 11.26 0.10 -11.20
CA MET A 138 11.86 -0.76 -12.23
C MET A 138 11.21 -2.15 -12.28
N LYS A 139 10.96 -2.77 -11.12
CA LYS A 139 10.30 -4.09 -11.04
C LYS A 139 8.87 -4.04 -11.57
N VAL A 140 8.10 -3.00 -11.22
CA VAL A 140 6.73 -2.80 -11.74
C VAL A 140 6.77 -2.65 -13.25
N ARG A 141 7.62 -1.76 -13.79
CA ARG A 141 7.77 -1.58 -15.24
C ARG A 141 8.12 -2.89 -15.95
N ARG A 142 9.07 -3.64 -15.40
CA ARG A 142 9.49 -4.96 -15.91
C ARG A 142 8.30 -5.94 -15.95
N ASN A 143 7.54 -6.02 -14.85
CA ASN A 143 6.40 -6.92 -14.74
C ASN A 143 5.26 -6.53 -15.68
N SER A 144 4.97 -5.23 -15.82
CA SER A 144 3.97 -4.73 -16.76
C SER A 144 4.32 -5.08 -18.20
N ARG A 145 5.58 -4.89 -18.61
CA ARG A 145 6.07 -5.29 -19.95
C ARG A 145 5.89 -6.78 -20.20
N LYS A 146 6.33 -7.62 -19.26
CA LYS A 146 6.14 -9.08 -19.33
C LYS A 146 4.68 -9.47 -19.49
N LEU A 147 3.78 -8.85 -18.73
CA LEU A 147 2.35 -9.11 -18.81
C LEU A 147 1.78 -8.70 -20.18
N THR A 148 2.13 -7.51 -20.67
CA THR A 148 1.70 -7.05 -22.01
C THR A 148 2.20 -7.99 -23.11
N LYS A 149 3.46 -8.43 -23.05
CA LYS A 149 4.05 -9.36 -24.02
C LYS A 149 3.38 -10.73 -23.99
N PHE A 150 3.12 -11.26 -22.79
CA PHE A 150 2.36 -12.50 -22.61
C PHE A 150 0.98 -12.40 -23.27
N ASN A 151 0.22 -11.34 -22.98
CA ASN A 151 -1.10 -11.13 -23.54
C ASN A 151 -1.06 -11.03 -25.07
N LYS A 152 -0.12 -10.24 -25.63
CA LYS A 152 0.08 -10.13 -27.08
C LYS A 152 0.41 -11.48 -27.73
N CYS A 153 1.25 -12.29 -27.08
CA CYS A 153 1.64 -13.61 -27.58
C CYS A 153 0.45 -14.57 -27.61
N ILE A 154 -0.32 -14.66 -26.52
CA ILE A 154 -1.53 -15.49 -26.45
C ILE A 154 -2.54 -15.06 -27.52
N SER A 155 -2.87 -13.77 -27.60
CA SER A 155 -3.80 -13.26 -28.62
C SER A 155 -3.30 -13.50 -30.05
N GLY A 156 -1.98 -13.46 -30.28
CA GLY A 156 -1.38 -13.78 -31.57
C GLY A 156 -1.56 -15.25 -31.94
N ILE A 157 -1.29 -16.16 -31.01
CA ILE A 157 -1.46 -17.62 -31.21
C ILE A 157 -2.93 -17.96 -31.43
N GLU A 158 -3.84 -17.40 -30.64
CA GLU A 158 -5.29 -17.59 -30.80
C GLU A 158 -5.75 -17.15 -32.20
N ARG A 159 -5.25 -16.01 -32.68
CA ARG A 159 -5.54 -15.53 -34.03
C ARG A 159 -5.02 -16.49 -35.11
N MET A 160 -3.83 -17.07 -34.93
CA MET A 160 -3.30 -18.06 -35.87
C MET A 160 -4.17 -19.33 -35.88
N LEU A 161 -4.57 -19.82 -34.72
CA LEU A 161 -5.42 -21.02 -34.59
C LEU A 161 -6.83 -20.83 -35.21
N GLN A 162 -7.32 -19.60 -35.28
CA GLN A 162 -8.60 -19.26 -35.91
C GLN A 162 -8.53 -19.18 -37.44
N GLN A 163 -7.34 -19.22 -38.06
CA GLN A 163 -7.22 -19.14 -39.52
C GLN A 163 -7.78 -20.40 -40.21
N PRO A 164 -8.74 -20.26 -41.16
CA PRO A 164 -9.34 -21.41 -41.85
C PRO A 164 -8.37 -22.14 -42.78
N SER A 165 -7.39 -21.43 -43.34
CA SER A 165 -6.39 -21.96 -44.27
C SER A 165 -5.21 -22.67 -43.59
N LEU A 166 -5.24 -22.80 -42.25
CA LEU A 166 -4.15 -23.37 -41.48
C LEU A 166 -4.07 -24.88 -41.68
N THR A 167 -2.90 -25.39 -42.07
CA THR A 167 -2.69 -26.83 -42.25
C THR A 167 -2.81 -27.58 -40.91
N ALA A 168 -3.12 -28.88 -40.95
CA ALA A 168 -3.18 -29.71 -39.74
C ALA A 168 -1.84 -29.72 -38.97
N GLN A 169 -0.72 -29.72 -39.70
CA GLN A 169 0.62 -29.68 -39.11
C GLN A 169 0.89 -28.36 -38.40
N ASP A 170 0.56 -27.23 -39.02
CA ASP A 170 0.77 -25.92 -38.41
C ASP A 170 -0.17 -25.68 -37.23
N ARG A 171 -1.41 -26.19 -37.31
CA ARG A 171 -2.34 -26.20 -36.17
C ARG A 171 -1.73 -26.92 -34.97
N ALA A 172 -1.16 -28.11 -35.16
CA ALA A 172 -0.51 -28.85 -34.08
C ALA A 172 0.67 -28.07 -33.46
N ARG A 173 1.50 -27.42 -34.29
CA ARG A 173 2.61 -26.56 -33.83
C ARG A 173 2.10 -25.39 -32.99
N TRP A 174 1.07 -24.69 -33.44
CA TRP A 174 0.49 -23.55 -32.71
C TRP A 174 -0.18 -23.98 -31.40
N THR A 175 -0.83 -25.15 -31.35
CA THR A 175 -1.37 -25.70 -30.09
C THR A 175 -0.27 -26.02 -29.09
N ILE A 176 0.84 -26.62 -29.53
CA ILE A 176 2.01 -26.86 -28.66
C ILE A 176 2.57 -25.53 -28.14
N ALA A 177 2.73 -24.54 -29.03
CA ALA A 177 3.19 -23.21 -28.65
C ALA A 177 2.26 -22.56 -27.62
N GLN A 178 0.94 -22.65 -27.80
CA GLN A 178 -0.04 -22.18 -26.82
C GLN A 178 0.18 -22.83 -25.45
N GLY A 179 0.33 -24.16 -25.41
CA GLY A 179 0.58 -24.90 -24.18
C GLY A 179 1.87 -24.47 -23.47
N VAL A 180 2.95 -24.24 -24.22
CA VAL A 180 4.22 -23.74 -23.67
C VAL A 180 4.06 -22.33 -23.10
N VAL A 181 3.45 -21.41 -23.85
CA VAL A 181 3.27 -20.02 -23.41
C VAL A 181 2.36 -19.95 -22.18
N MET A 182 1.28 -20.73 -22.14
CA MET A 182 0.39 -20.82 -20.97
C MET A 182 1.11 -21.39 -19.74
N LYS A 183 1.94 -22.44 -19.92
CA LYS A 183 2.70 -23.05 -18.84
C LYS A 183 3.76 -22.11 -18.26
N LEU A 184 4.44 -21.34 -19.11
CA LEU A 184 5.46 -20.37 -18.69
C LEU A 184 4.87 -19.05 -18.17
N GLY A 185 3.65 -18.72 -18.60
CA GLY A 185 2.93 -17.52 -18.20
C GLY A 185 3.70 -16.23 -18.50
N LYS A 186 3.41 -15.20 -17.70
CA LYS A 186 4.12 -13.91 -17.77
C LYS A 186 5.60 -14.03 -17.42
N ASP A 187 5.98 -14.98 -16.56
CA ASP A 187 7.33 -15.03 -16.01
C ASP A 187 8.34 -15.53 -17.04
N GLY A 188 7.92 -16.41 -17.96
CA GLY A 188 8.72 -16.83 -19.10
C GLY A 188 8.84 -15.80 -20.23
N GLN A 189 8.18 -14.64 -20.13
CA GLN A 189 8.39 -13.57 -21.10
C GLN A 189 9.72 -12.87 -20.85
N SER A 190 10.45 -12.58 -21.91
CA SER A 190 11.64 -11.74 -21.84
C SER A 190 11.25 -10.31 -21.46
N THR A 191 12.21 -9.59 -20.90
CA THR A 191 12.08 -8.18 -20.54
C THR A 191 12.42 -7.22 -21.67
N ASP A 192 13.05 -7.76 -22.70
CA ASP A 192 13.60 -7.00 -23.80
C ASP A 192 12.45 -6.76 -24.78
N GLU A 193 12.06 -5.49 -24.85
CA GLU A 193 11.55 -4.90 -26.08
C GLU A 193 12.79 -4.27 -26.72
N THR A 194 13.26 -4.86 -27.81
CA THR A 194 14.09 -4.12 -28.76
C THR A 194 13.24 -2.95 -29.24
N ASP A 195 13.70 -1.73 -28.96
CA ASP A 195 13.21 -0.51 -29.62
C ASP A 195 13.48 -0.60 -31.13
#